data_AF-A0A950MT90-F1
#
_entry.id   AF-A0A950MT90-F1
#
_cell.length_a   1.000
_cell.length_b   1.000
_cell.length_c   1.000
_cell.angle_alpha   90.00
_cell.angle_beta   90.00
_cell.angle_gamma   90.00
#
_symmetry.space_group_name_H-M   'P 1'
#
loop_
_entity.id
_entity.type
_entity.pdbx_description
1 polymer ?
#
loop_
_entity_poly.entity_id
_entity_poly.type
_entity_poly.pdbx_seq_one_letter_code
_entity_poly.pdbx_strand_id
1 'polypeptide(L)'
;MIRQALARLGLAARIGAAIAAAVIAIQILVTLVFVLHPPQFHPFYSARWLSGALAEIIKNSKSGETAAAGVSGGARNAESFAVRIEDSPPGFVREDPPWPLNRVLATVRNELGGAAPPIQAGGMGPAGVSPPVMPAGAFATLPSGALQSGEDLLVPPDFLIAAGLPDGRWLMIESSYRAQYRRLMLSLAFIFAGALLIAAIAVLTARSLIAPLSKLAAAADALGRSAEIVETPRPAVREFAAIHTAFETMQKRLKRFVSERTLMLAAISHDLRTPLTRLRLQTEYVADQELREGMLANIDAMRDMLTETLGFAEGDASADVSAPFDLASILISLCDEASDAGAKADYYGPNHVTAFGKRTAIRRMISNLIDNAVRYGGAARVSLREDATDWIVTIADDGPGIAPELFEQAFEPFQRLESSRNRETGGTGLGLSIARDIVLAHGGRISLANAPLGSGGLVVSVVLPKALGAS
;
A
#
# COMPACT_ATOMS: atom_id res chain seq x y z
N MET A 1 -1.86 2.66 32.28
CA MET A 1 -0.57 1.99 32.56
C MET A 1 -0.01 1.18 31.38
N ILE A 2 -0.76 0.26 30.76
CA ILE A 2 -0.26 -0.60 29.65
C ILE A 2 0.24 0.21 28.42
N ARG A 3 -0.47 1.28 28.04
CA ARG A 3 -0.06 2.19 26.94
C ARG A 3 1.31 2.87 27.17
N GLN A 4 1.63 3.24 28.42
CA GLN A 4 2.90 3.89 28.78
C GLN A 4 4.05 2.87 28.89
N ALA A 5 3.78 1.65 29.36
CA ALA A 5 4.75 0.57 29.38
C ALA A 5 5.15 0.13 27.96
N LEU A 6 4.17 0.00 27.06
CA LEU A 6 4.40 -0.30 25.64
C LEU A 6 5.17 0.80 24.90
N ALA A 7 5.14 2.05 25.35
CA ALA A 7 5.84 3.16 24.71
C ALA A 7 7.37 3.15 24.95
N ARG A 8 7.86 2.39 25.95
CA ARG A 8 9.29 2.23 26.25
C ARG A 8 9.94 1.05 25.53
N LEU A 9 9.13 0.14 25.00
CA LEU A 9 9.58 -1.03 24.23
C LEU A 9 9.89 -0.59 22.80
N GLY A 10 11.07 -0.97 22.28
CA GLY A 10 11.43 -0.66 20.91
C GLY A 10 10.51 -1.35 19.89
N LEU A 11 10.48 -0.84 18.66
CA LEU A 11 9.65 -1.32 17.55
C LEU A 11 9.56 -2.86 17.47
N ALA A 12 10.71 -3.54 17.49
CA ALA A 12 10.79 -5.00 17.44
C ALA A 12 10.12 -5.68 18.65
N ALA A 13 10.25 -5.09 19.84
CA ALA A 13 9.63 -5.61 21.04
C ALA A 13 8.11 -5.36 21.07
N ARG A 14 7.62 -4.29 20.43
CA ARG A 14 6.17 -4.05 20.26
C ARG A 14 5.55 -5.00 19.25
N ILE A 15 6.24 -5.24 18.13
CA ILE A 15 5.83 -6.22 17.12
C ILE A 15 5.84 -7.63 17.74
N GLY A 16 6.93 -8.00 18.41
CA GLY A 16 7.06 -9.27 19.10
C GLY A 16 5.99 -9.45 20.17
N ALA A 17 5.72 -8.43 20.99
CA ALA A 17 4.67 -8.49 22.01
C ALA A 17 3.26 -8.60 21.39
N ALA A 18 2.96 -7.89 20.30
CA ALA A 18 1.68 -7.98 19.62
C ALA A 18 1.46 -9.36 18.98
N ILE A 19 2.49 -9.91 18.32
CA ILE A 19 2.46 -11.26 17.75
C ILE A 19 2.33 -12.30 18.86
N ALA A 20 3.15 -12.22 19.92
CA ALA A 20 3.08 -13.15 21.04
C ALA A 20 1.72 -13.10 21.74
N ALA A 21 1.17 -11.91 21.99
CA ALA A 21 -0.15 -11.75 22.59
C ALA A 21 -1.25 -12.32 21.68
N ALA A 22 -1.17 -12.13 20.36
CA ALA A 22 -2.09 -12.72 19.41
C ALA A 22 -2.01 -14.26 19.41
N VAL A 23 -0.80 -14.83 19.37
CA VAL A 23 -0.59 -16.28 19.41
C VAL A 23 -1.09 -16.88 20.73
N ILE A 24 -0.77 -16.26 21.87
CA ILE A 24 -1.25 -16.69 23.18
C ILE A 24 -2.77 -16.59 23.25
N ALA A 25 -3.38 -15.53 22.71
CA ALA A 25 -4.83 -15.39 22.66
C ALA A 25 -5.49 -16.48 21.80
N ILE A 26 -4.91 -16.84 20.64
CA ILE A 26 -5.37 -18.00 19.84
C ILE A 26 -5.29 -19.26 20.69
N GLN A 27 -4.13 -19.52 21.28
CA GLN A 27 -3.90 -20.77 21.99
C GLN A 27 -4.84 -20.91 23.18
N ILE A 28 -5.05 -19.83 23.94
CA ILE A 28 -6.00 -19.79 25.05
C ILE A 28 -7.43 -20.00 24.53
N LEU A 29 -7.84 -19.30 23.47
CA LEU A 29 -9.19 -19.42 22.92
C LEU A 29 -9.46 -20.82 22.39
N VAL A 30 -8.54 -21.39 21.60
CA VAL A 30 -8.62 -22.76 21.07
C VAL A 30 -8.66 -23.77 22.21
N THR A 31 -7.79 -23.62 23.21
CA THR A 31 -7.77 -24.52 24.38
C THR A 31 -9.05 -24.41 25.19
N LEU A 32 -9.54 -23.19 25.43
CA LEU A 32 -10.78 -22.94 26.18
C LEU A 32 -11.99 -23.52 25.45
N VAL A 33 -12.06 -23.33 24.13
CA VAL A 33 -13.09 -23.94 23.28
C VAL A 33 -13.04 -25.47 23.37
N PHE A 34 -11.85 -26.06 23.32
CA PHE A 34 -11.68 -27.52 23.37
C PHE A 34 -11.98 -28.11 24.76
N VAL A 35 -11.67 -27.38 25.84
CA VAL A 35 -11.92 -27.80 27.23
C VAL A 35 -13.39 -27.61 27.62
N LEU A 36 -14.00 -26.48 27.25
CA LEU A 36 -15.41 -26.20 27.58
C LEU A 36 -16.40 -26.94 26.66
N HIS A 37 -15.98 -27.22 25.42
CA HIS A 37 -16.78 -27.88 24.41
C HIS A 37 -15.96 -28.98 23.73
N PRO A 38 -15.65 -30.08 24.44
CA PRO A 38 -14.98 -31.21 23.82
C PRO A 38 -15.79 -31.67 22.60
N PRO A 39 -15.15 -31.92 21.44
CA PRO A 39 -15.86 -32.32 20.23
C PRO A 39 -16.36 -33.75 20.38
N GLN A 40 -17.55 -33.91 20.98
CA GLN A 40 -18.30 -35.15 21.01
C GLN A 40 -19.36 -35.14 19.91
N PHE A 41 -18.99 -34.75 18.69
CA PHE A 41 -19.90 -34.76 17.57
C PHE A 41 -19.89 -36.13 16.91
N HIS A 42 -20.98 -36.88 17.10
CA HIS A 42 -21.20 -38.12 16.37
C HIS A 42 -22.18 -37.83 15.22
N PRO A 43 -21.70 -37.72 13.98
CA PRO A 43 -22.59 -37.47 12.83
C PRO A 43 -23.55 -38.63 12.58
N PHE A 44 -23.22 -39.83 13.06
CA PHE A 44 -24.04 -41.04 12.95
C PHE A 44 -23.79 -41.95 14.16
N TYR A 45 -24.77 -42.80 14.47
CA TYR A 45 -24.64 -43.88 15.45
C TYR A 45 -24.63 -45.24 14.74
N SER A 46 -23.80 -46.18 15.20
CA SER A 46 -23.92 -47.59 14.78
C SER A 46 -25.23 -48.16 15.33
N ALA A 47 -26.03 -48.80 14.49
CA ALA A 47 -27.29 -49.43 14.90
C ALA A 47 -27.09 -50.48 15.99
N ARG A 48 -25.98 -51.22 15.96
CA ARG A 48 -25.66 -52.26 16.96
C ARG A 48 -25.30 -51.63 18.31
N TRP A 49 -24.49 -50.57 18.28
CA TRP A 49 -24.20 -49.82 19.51
C TRP A 49 -25.47 -49.17 20.06
N LEU A 50 -26.27 -48.56 19.19
CA LEU A 50 -27.50 -47.87 19.56
C LEU A 50 -28.54 -48.86 20.14
N SER A 51 -28.72 -50.03 19.54
CA SER A 51 -29.67 -51.03 20.05
C SER A 51 -29.28 -51.51 21.45
N GLY A 52 -28.01 -51.83 21.67
CA GLY A 52 -27.52 -52.25 22.99
C GLY A 52 -27.69 -51.15 24.05
N ALA A 53 -27.32 -49.91 23.71
CA ALA A 53 -27.47 -48.76 24.60
C ALA A 53 -28.94 -48.49 24.98
N LEU A 54 -29.86 -48.57 24.01
CA LEU A 54 -31.29 -48.39 24.26
C LEU A 54 -31.89 -49.51 25.10
N ALA A 55 -31.53 -50.76 24.82
CA ALA A 55 -32.01 -51.91 25.59
C ALA A 55 -31.57 -51.82 27.05
N GLU A 56 -30.33 -51.38 27.30
CA GLU A 56 -29.80 -51.15 28.65
C GLU A 56 -30.54 -50.03 29.38
N ILE A 57 -30.76 -48.88 28.72
CA ILE A 57 -31.52 -47.75 29.29
C ILE A 57 -32.96 -48.17 29.65
N ILE A 58 -33.66 -48.88 28.77
CA ILE A 58 -35.04 -49.35 28.98
C ILE A 58 -35.12 -50.43 30.09
N LYS A 59 -34.10 -51.30 30.20
CA LYS A 59 -34.03 -52.30 31.28
C LYS A 59 -33.86 -51.62 32.65
N ASN A 60 -32.94 -50.66 32.74
CA ASN A 60 -32.64 -49.92 33.96
C ASN A 60 -33.79 -48.97 34.39
N SER A 61 -34.66 -48.56 33.46
CA SER A 61 -35.89 -47.81 33.78
C SER A 61 -37.01 -48.65 34.34
N LYS A 62 -37.07 -49.95 34.00
CA LYS A 62 -38.06 -50.88 34.55
C LYS A 62 -37.75 -51.34 35.98
N SER A 63 -36.48 -51.38 36.39
CA SER A 63 -36.06 -51.80 37.74
C SER A 63 -36.29 -50.74 38.82
N GLY A 64 -36.77 -49.54 38.47
CA GLY A 64 -37.03 -48.44 39.41
C GLY A 64 -35.77 -47.69 39.88
N GLU A 65 -34.58 -48.04 39.38
CA GLU A 65 -33.31 -47.43 39.80
C GLU A 65 -32.99 -46.09 39.11
N THR A 66 -33.80 -45.63 38.14
CA THR A 66 -33.44 -44.49 37.28
C THR A 66 -34.48 -43.36 37.29
N ALA A 67 -34.88 -42.92 38.50
CA ALA A 67 -35.58 -41.63 38.65
C ALA A 67 -34.72 -40.53 39.28
N ALA A 68 -33.51 -40.81 39.79
CA ALA A 68 -32.72 -39.78 40.49
C ALA A 68 -31.19 -39.83 40.29
N ALA A 69 -30.63 -40.91 39.76
CA ALA A 69 -29.21 -40.97 39.42
C ALA A 69 -29.06 -40.91 37.90
N GLY A 70 -28.52 -39.80 37.38
CA GLY A 70 -28.01 -39.77 36.02
C GLY A 70 -27.14 -41.02 35.82
N VAL A 71 -27.35 -41.71 34.69
CA VAL A 71 -26.64 -42.94 34.29
C VAL A 71 -25.13 -42.73 34.47
N SER A 72 -24.63 -43.10 35.64
CA SER A 72 -23.25 -42.91 36.11
C SER A 72 -22.56 -44.25 36.39
N GLY A 73 -23.25 -45.37 36.13
CA GLY A 73 -22.66 -46.70 36.13
C GLY A 73 -22.45 -47.21 34.70
N GLY A 74 -21.20 -47.28 34.24
CA GLY A 74 -20.77 -48.19 33.18
C GLY A 74 -20.73 -47.68 31.74
N ALA A 75 -21.69 -46.88 31.29
CA ALA A 75 -21.69 -46.39 29.90
C ALA A 75 -20.85 -45.10 29.78
N ARG A 76 -19.61 -45.20 29.28
CA ARG A 76 -18.71 -44.06 29.01
C ARG A 76 -19.28 -42.93 28.11
N ASN A 77 -20.53 -43.03 27.65
CA ASN A 77 -21.15 -42.15 26.64
C ASN A 77 -22.54 -41.58 27.06
N ALA A 78 -22.86 -41.50 28.36
CA ALA A 78 -24.14 -40.99 28.87
C ALA A 78 -24.52 -39.57 28.40
N GLU A 79 -23.59 -38.80 27.82
CA GLU A 79 -23.85 -37.45 27.27
C GLU A 79 -24.51 -37.45 25.88
N SER A 80 -24.75 -38.63 25.27
CA SER A 80 -25.29 -38.75 23.91
C SER A 80 -26.82 -38.65 23.82
N PHE A 81 -27.53 -38.93 24.92
CA PHE A 81 -28.98 -39.02 24.95
C PHE A 81 -29.58 -38.17 26.07
N ALA A 82 -30.66 -37.45 25.76
CA ALA A 82 -31.51 -36.81 26.75
C ALA A 82 -32.67 -37.77 27.07
N VAL A 83 -32.84 -38.10 28.35
CA VAL A 83 -33.92 -38.99 28.81
C VAL A 83 -34.95 -38.18 29.60
N ARG A 84 -36.23 -38.32 29.26
CA ARG A 84 -37.36 -37.66 29.95
C ARG A 84 -38.48 -38.67 30.15
N ILE A 85 -39.36 -38.42 31.13
CA ILE A 85 -40.57 -39.23 31.34
C ILE A 85 -41.76 -38.32 31.10
N GLU A 86 -42.67 -38.73 30.21
CA GLU A 86 -43.88 -38.00 29.86
C GLU A 86 -45.11 -38.91 29.99
N ASP A 87 -46.30 -38.31 30.16
CA ASP A 87 -47.55 -39.07 30.36
C ASP A 87 -48.08 -39.71 29.05
N SER A 88 -47.65 -39.20 27.89
CA SER A 88 -48.07 -39.70 26.58
C SER A 88 -47.00 -39.48 25.52
N PRO A 89 -46.83 -40.39 24.53
CA PRO A 89 -45.82 -40.23 23.50
C PRO A 89 -46.26 -39.14 22.49
N PRO A 90 -45.32 -38.37 21.92
CA PRO A 90 -45.63 -37.39 20.88
C PRO A 90 -46.19 -38.04 19.61
N GLY A 91 -47.19 -37.42 18.98
CA GLY A 91 -47.91 -38.00 17.84
C GLY A 91 -47.12 -38.23 16.55
N PHE A 92 -45.85 -37.79 16.47
CA PHE A 92 -44.96 -38.05 15.33
C PHE A 92 -44.11 -39.32 15.50
N VAL A 93 -44.13 -39.92 16.69
CA VAL A 93 -43.46 -41.19 16.99
C VAL A 93 -44.39 -42.34 16.52
N ARG A 94 -43.84 -43.37 15.87
CA ARG A 94 -44.61 -44.47 15.27
C ARG A 94 -44.09 -45.82 15.76
N GLU A 95 -44.99 -46.81 15.84
CA GLU A 95 -44.62 -48.21 16.15
C GLU A 95 -43.76 -48.83 15.05
N ASP A 96 -43.96 -48.43 13.80
CA ASP A 96 -43.11 -48.80 12.65
C ASP A 96 -42.48 -47.54 12.04
N PRO A 97 -41.34 -47.07 12.56
CA PRO A 97 -40.64 -45.90 12.03
C PRO A 97 -40.01 -46.19 10.66
N PRO A 98 -39.70 -45.16 9.86
CA PRO A 98 -38.96 -45.36 8.62
C PRO A 98 -37.57 -45.98 8.87
N TRP A 99 -37.04 -46.66 7.86
CA TRP A 99 -35.65 -47.11 7.83
C TRP A 99 -34.70 -45.91 8.05
N PRO A 100 -33.62 -46.03 8.85
CA PRO A 100 -33.08 -47.25 9.48
C PRO A 100 -33.57 -47.55 10.91
N LEU A 101 -34.44 -46.71 11.49
CA LEU A 101 -34.88 -46.83 12.89
C LEU A 101 -35.70 -48.10 13.16
N ASN A 102 -36.46 -48.59 12.18
CA ASN A 102 -37.23 -49.84 12.33
C ASN A 102 -36.35 -51.06 12.64
N ARG A 103 -35.18 -51.16 12.01
CA ARG A 103 -34.21 -52.23 12.26
C ARG A 103 -33.64 -52.14 13.67
N VAL A 104 -33.31 -50.94 14.14
CA VAL A 104 -32.83 -50.70 15.51
C VAL A 104 -33.89 -51.14 16.51
N LEU A 105 -35.15 -50.72 16.34
CA LEU A 105 -36.24 -51.10 17.23
C LEU A 105 -36.52 -52.60 17.24
N ALA A 106 -36.43 -53.27 16.08
CA ALA A 106 -36.59 -54.71 15.99
C ALA A 106 -35.51 -55.45 16.80
N THR A 107 -34.25 -55.00 16.72
CA THR A 107 -33.15 -55.56 17.52
C THR A 107 -33.36 -55.30 19.02
N VAL A 108 -33.74 -54.08 19.41
CA VAL A 108 -34.04 -53.74 20.81
C VAL A 108 -35.19 -54.59 21.37
N ARG A 109 -36.25 -54.82 20.58
CA ARG A 109 -37.39 -55.66 20.97
C ARG A 109 -36.96 -57.11 21.19
N ASN A 110 -36.12 -57.65 20.31
CA ASN A 110 -35.56 -58.99 20.46
C ASN A 110 -34.69 -59.11 21.73
N GLU A 111 -33.90 -58.09 22.06
CA GLU A 111 -33.07 -58.06 23.28
C GLU A 111 -33.85 -57.88 24.59
N LEU A 112 -35.08 -57.34 24.53
CA LEU A 112 -35.98 -57.16 25.68
C LEU A 112 -36.89 -58.39 25.93
N GLY A 113 -36.96 -59.35 24.99
CA GLY A 113 -37.77 -60.56 25.09
C GLY A 113 -39.27 -60.36 24.86
N GLY A 114 -40.06 -61.43 24.98
CA GLY A 114 -41.49 -61.50 24.61
C GLY A 114 -42.47 -60.66 25.43
N ALA A 115 -42.01 -59.94 26.47
CA ALA A 115 -42.80 -58.99 27.27
C ALA A 115 -42.26 -57.56 27.14
N ALA A 116 -41.78 -57.20 25.95
CA ALA A 116 -41.32 -55.85 25.64
C ALA A 116 -42.48 -54.85 25.74
N PRO A 117 -42.26 -53.66 26.32
CA PRO A 117 -43.27 -52.61 26.35
C PRO A 117 -43.57 -52.11 24.92
N PRO A 118 -44.65 -51.35 24.69
CA PRO A 118 -44.81 -50.66 23.42
C PRO A 118 -43.63 -49.69 23.23
N ILE A 119 -42.87 -49.90 22.14
CA ILE A 119 -41.73 -49.05 21.77
C ILE A 119 -42.04 -48.43 20.42
N GLN A 120 -41.95 -47.11 20.36
CA GLN A 120 -42.20 -46.30 19.18
C GLN A 120 -40.95 -45.45 18.92
N ALA A 121 -40.65 -45.13 17.65
CA ALA A 121 -39.63 -44.15 17.31
C ALA A 121 -40.09 -43.17 16.24
N GLY A 122 -39.43 -42.02 16.18
CA GLY A 122 -39.63 -41.02 15.14
C GLY A 122 -38.32 -40.31 14.84
N GLY A 123 -38.10 -39.98 13.57
CA GLY A 123 -37.08 -38.99 13.20
C GLY A 123 -37.64 -37.59 13.49
N MET A 124 -36.82 -36.70 14.05
CA MET A 124 -37.21 -35.29 14.28
C MET A 124 -36.89 -34.37 13.07
N GLY A 125 -36.38 -34.95 11.98
CA GLY A 125 -36.12 -34.28 10.71
C GLY A 125 -37.32 -34.26 9.75
N PRO A 126 -37.32 -33.40 8.72
CA PRO A 126 -38.38 -33.37 7.72
C PRO A 126 -38.54 -34.75 7.07
N ALA A 127 -39.78 -35.24 7.03
CA ALA A 127 -40.10 -36.53 6.43
C ALA A 127 -39.61 -36.57 4.97
N GLY A 128 -38.72 -37.50 4.63
CA GLY A 128 -38.33 -37.78 3.24
C GLY A 128 -36.89 -37.45 2.81
N VAL A 129 -36.00 -37.01 3.72
CA VAL A 129 -34.58 -36.81 3.36
C VAL A 129 -33.79 -38.10 3.60
N SER A 130 -33.39 -38.79 2.52
CA SER A 130 -32.44 -39.90 2.59
C SER A 130 -31.09 -39.40 3.14
N PRO A 131 -30.39 -40.16 4.00
CA PRO A 131 -29.08 -39.75 4.48
C PRO A 131 -28.10 -39.60 3.31
N PRO A 132 -27.20 -38.60 3.33
CA PRO A 132 -26.19 -38.43 2.28
C PRO A 132 -25.26 -39.65 2.25
N VAL A 133 -24.94 -40.13 1.04
CA VAL A 133 -23.95 -41.19 0.82
C VAL A 133 -22.57 -40.64 1.20
N MET A 134 -21.98 -41.17 2.26
CA MET A 134 -20.66 -40.73 2.76
C MET A 134 -19.52 -41.52 2.09
N PRO A 135 -18.35 -40.90 1.85
CA PRO A 135 -17.19 -41.57 1.26
C PRO A 135 -16.61 -42.64 2.20
N ALA A 136 -16.16 -43.75 1.62
CA ALA A 136 -15.75 -44.99 2.31
C ALA A 136 -14.65 -44.86 3.38
N GLY A 137 -13.95 -43.72 3.47
CA GLY A 137 -12.90 -43.46 4.47
C GLY A 137 -13.41 -42.87 5.80
N ALA A 138 -14.66 -42.39 5.86
CA ALA A 138 -15.21 -41.75 7.06
C ALA A 138 -15.45 -42.73 8.23
N PHE A 139 -15.38 -44.03 7.97
CA PHE A 139 -15.65 -45.10 8.94
C PHE A 139 -14.46 -45.40 9.89
N ALA A 140 -13.26 -44.92 9.57
CA ALA A 140 -12.03 -45.26 10.31
C ALA A 140 -11.91 -44.58 11.70
N THR A 141 -12.75 -43.59 12.01
CA THR A 141 -12.72 -42.83 13.27
C THR A 141 -13.88 -43.16 14.23
N LEU A 142 -14.77 -44.08 13.85
CA LEU A 142 -15.82 -44.58 14.74
C LEU A 142 -15.19 -45.52 15.78
N PRO A 143 -15.60 -45.49 17.07
CA PRO A 143 -15.02 -46.35 18.10
C PRO A 143 -15.19 -47.83 17.72
N SER A 144 -14.06 -48.46 17.41
CA SER A 144 -13.97 -49.78 16.80
C SER A 144 -14.32 -50.90 17.77
N GLY A 145 -15.47 -51.55 17.56
CA GLY A 145 -15.71 -52.92 17.98
C GLY A 145 -15.83 -53.80 16.74
N ALA A 146 -14.75 -54.48 16.37
CA ALA A 146 -14.63 -55.52 15.33
C ALA A 146 -15.74 -55.58 14.25
N LEU A 147 -15.45 -55.01 13.07
CA LEU A 147 -16.19 -55.25 11.83
C LEU A 147 -15.97 -56.70 11.38
N GLN A 148 -16.95 -57.59 11.60
CA GLN A 148 -17.07 -58.84 10.86
C GLN A 148 -18.45 -58.90 10.18
N SER A 149 -18.41 -59.19 8.88
CA SER A 149 -19.49 -59.48 7.92
C SER A 149 -20.93 -59.14 8.34
N GLY A 150 -21.48 -58.06 7.77
CA GLY A 150 -22.90 -57.67 7.89
C GLY A 150 -23.06 -56.25 8.42
N GLU A 151 -22.85 -55.28 7.54
CA GLU A 151 -23.03 -53.82 7.66
C GLU A 151 -23.64 -53.30 8.98
N ASP A 152 -22.80 -52.69 9.83
CA ASP A 152 -23.26 -51.88 10.98
C ASP A 152 -24.04 -50.66 10.43
N LEU A 153 -25.37 -50.80 10.38
CA LEU A 153 -26.30 -49.81 9.84
C LEU A 153 -26.12 -48.45 10.52
N LEU A 154 -25.89 -47.38 9.76
CA LEU A 154 -25.75 -46.02 10.31
C LEU A 154 -27.11 -45.38 10.56
N VAL A 155 -27.33 -44.92 11.79
CA VAL A 155 -28.56 -44.26 12.20
C VAL A 155 -28.34 -42.74 12.19
N PRO A 156 -29.21 -41.96 11.50
CA PRO A 156 -29.16 -40.51 11.54
C PRO A 156 -29.24 -40.00 12.98
N PRO A 157 -28.58 -38.89 13.29
CA PRO A 157 -28.42 -38.47 14.67
C PRO A 157 -29.64 -37.70 15.21
N ASP A 158 -30.65 -37.36 14.39
CA ASP A 158 -31.88 -36.66 14.86
C ASP A 158 -33.03 -37.66 15.03
N PHE A 159 -33.13 -38.29 16.21
CA PHE A 159 -34.17 -39.27 16.53
C PHE A 159 -34.73 -39.12 17.94
N LEU A 160 -35.96 -39.60 18.10
CA LEU A 160 -36.69 -39.73 19.35
C LEU A 160 -37.24 -41.16 19.49
N ILE A 161 -37.02 -41.79 20.64
CA ILE A 161 -37.53 -43.13 20.95
C ILE A 161 -38.40 -43.03 22.20
N ALA A 162 -39.62 -43.54 22.12
CA ALA A 162 -40.58 -43.61 23.22
C ALA A 162 -40.79 -45.07 23.62
N ALA A 163 -40.57 -45.40 24.89
CA ALA A 163 -40.82 -46.74 25.42
C ALA A 163 -41.80 -46.68 26.60
N GLY A 164 -42.87 -47.48 26.57
CA GLY A 164 -43.85 -47.53 27.67
C GLY A 164 -43.26 -48.12 28.96
N LEU A 165 -43.59 -47.52 30.10
CA LEU A 165 -43.29 -48.06 31.43
C LEU A 165 -44.48 -48.84 32.00
N PRO A 166 -44.26 -49.73 32.99
CA PRO A 166 -45.33 -50.49 33.65
C PRO A 166 -46.38 -49.63 34.37
N ASP A 167 -46.05 -48.39 34.71
CA ASP A 167 -46.91 -47.43 35.42
C ASP A 167 -47.79 -46.58 34.49
N GLY A 168 -47.75 -46.84 33.18
CA GLY A 168 -48.51 -46.12 32.16
C GLY A 168 -47.85 -44.85 31.61
N ARG A 169 -46.67 -44.46 32.14
CA ARG A 169 -45.88 -43.33 31.60
C ARG A 169 -44.96 -43.79 30.47
N TRP A 170 -44.36 -42.84 29.76
CA TRP A 170 -43.48 -43.08 28.61
C TRP A 170 -42.08 -42.54 28.84
N LEU A 171 -41.07 -43.38 28.59
CA LEU A 171 -39.67 -43.02 28.58
C LEU A 171 -39.31 -42.45 27.21
N MET A 172 -38.95 -41.18 27.17
CA MET A 172 -38.52 -40.46 25.98
C MET A 172 -36.99 -40.40 25.97
N ILE A 173 -36.37 -40.98 24.94
CA ILE A 173 -34.94 -40.97 24.70
C ILE A 173 -34.70 -40.18 23.41
N GLU A 174 -34.19 -38.95 23.54
CA GLU A 174 -33.87 -38.08 22.41
C GLU A 174 -32.36 -38.04 22.19
N SER A 175 -31.92 -38.00 20.94
CA SER A 175 -30.51 -37.71 20.66
C SER A 175 -30.16 -36.26 21.02
N SER A 176 -28.98 -36.08 21.64
CA SER A 176 -28.43 -34.75 21.93
C SER A 176 -27.82 -34.03 20.72
N TYR A 177 -28.04 -34.52 19.48
CA TYR A 177 -27.46 -34.00 18.24
C TYR A 177 -27.59 -32.49 18.06
N ARG A 178 -28.79 -31.91 18.26
CA ARG A 178 -29.00 -30.45 18.12
C ARG A 178 -28.18 -29.64 19.11
N ALA A 179 -28.04 -30.14 20.34
CA ALA A 179 -27.22 -29.51 21.38
C ALA A 179 -25.72 -29.66 21.10
N GLN A 180 -25.28 -30.78 20.53
CA GLN A 180 -23.90 -31.01 20.09
C GLN A 180 -23.53 -30.15 18.88
N TYR A 181 -24.39 -30.09 17.86
CA TYR A 181 -24.22 -29.25 16.67
C TYR A 181 -24.17 -27.76 17.02
N ARG A 182 -25.08 -27.28 17.89
CA ARG A 182 -25.06 -25.89 18.38
C ARG A 182 -23.74 -25.57 19.10
N ARG A 183 -23.24 -26.47 19.94
CA ARG A 183 -21.93 -26.31 20.62
C ARG A 183 -20.78 -26.23 19.61
N LEU A 184 -20.74 -27.11 18.61
CA LEU A 184 -19.74 -27.08 17.54
C LEU A 184 -19.77 -25.76 16.74
N MET A 185 -20.96 -25.31 16.35
CA MET A 185 -21.12 -24.05 15.60
C MET A 185 -20.68 -22.83 16.42
N LEU A 186 -20.99 -22.80 17.71
CA LEU A 186 -20.51 -21.75 18.62
C LEU A 186 -18.98 -21.78 18.74
N SER A 187 -18.38 -22.96 18.92
CA SER A 187 -16.93 -23.15 18.96
C SER A 187 -16.24 -22.63 17.70
N LEU A 188 -16.77 -22.97 16.51
CA LEU A 188 -16.25 -22.47 15.23
C LEU A 188 -16.41 -20.95 15.08
N ALA A 189 -17.54 -20.40 15.51
CA ALA A 189 -17.78 -18.95 15.48
C ALA A 189 -16.79 -18.19 16.37
N PHE A 190 -16.46 -18.72 17.56
CA PHE A 190 -15.44 -18.13 18.44
C PHE A 190 -14.06 -18.18 17.79
N ILE A 191 -13.66 -19.31 17.21
CA ILE A 191 -12.38 -19.44 16.50
C ILE A 191 -12.28 -18.43 15.36
N PHE A 192 -13.34 -18.30 14.56
CA PHE A 192 -13.41 -17.34 13.46
C PHE A 192 -13.33 -15.88 13.94
N ALA A 193 -14.08 -15.52 14.98
CA ALA A 193 -14.02 -14.18 15.58
C ALA A 193 -12.62 -13.85 16.13
N GLY A 194 -11.96 -14.82 16.76
CA GLY A 194 -10.58 -14.69 17.23
C GLY A 194 -9.59 -14.44 16.08
N ALA A 195 -9.71 -15.20 14.98
CA ALA A 195 -8.88 -15.01 13.80
C ALA A 195 -9.06 -13.62 13.19
N LEU A 196 -10.30 -13.12 13.13
CA LEU A 196 -10.62 -11.81 12.58
C LEU A 196 -10.07 -10.67 13.44
N LEU A 197 -10.15 -10.80 14.77
CA LEU A 197 -9.54 -9.85 15.71
C LEU A 197 -8.02 -9.75 15.50
N ILE A 198 -7.35 -10.87 15.26
CA ILE A 198 -5.90 -10.90 15.05
C ILE A 198 -5.52 -10.31 13.72
N ALA A 199 -6.26 -10.61 12.65
CA ALA A 199 -6.09 -9.96 11.36
C ALA A 199 -6.24 -8.43 11.50
N ALA A 200 -7.24 -7.95 12.26
CA ALA A 200 -7.41 -6.53 12.51
C ALA A 200 -6.22 -5.92 13.26
N ILE A 201 -5.75 -6.55 14.34
CA ILE A 201 -4.57 -6.10 15.10
C ILE A 201 -3.32 -6.08 14.20
N ALA A 202 -3.11 -7.10 13.38
CA ALA A 202 -1.99 -7.19 12.44
C ALA A 202 -2.02 -6.05 11.42
N VAL A 203 -3.18 -5.80 10.80
CA VAL A 203 -3.37 -4.71 9.82
C VAL A 203 -3.16 -3.33 10.46
N LEU A 204 -3.70 -3.09 11.65
CA LEU A 204 -3.51 -1.83 12.37
C LEU A 204 -2.02 -1.60 12.73
N THR A 205 -1.34 -2.66 13.19
CA THR A 205 0.08 -2.60 13.53
C THR A 205 0.91 -2.36 12.27
N ALA A 206 0.68 -3.09 11.19
CA ALA A 206 1.36 -2.89 9.90
C ALA A 206 1.18 -1.46 9.37
N ARG A 207 -0.05 -0.93 9.38
CA ARG A 207 -0.32 0.46 8.97
C ARG A 207 0.44 1.49 9.83
N SER A 208 0.53 1.26 11.14
CA SER A 208 1.25 2.15 12.04
C SER A 208 2.77 2.14 11.83
N LEU A 209 3.32 1.06 11.28
CA LEU A 209 4.75 0.88 11.00
C LEU A 209 5.15 1.37 9.61
N ILE A 210 4.30 1.16 8.61
CA ILE A 210 4.61 1.46 7.20
C ILE A 210 4.31 2.93 6.85
N ALA A 211 3.22 3.50 7.38
CA ALA A 211 2.82 4.87 7.04
C ALA A 211 3.87 5.96 7.39
N PRO A 212 4.63 5.88 8.51
CA PRO A 212 5.71 6.84 8.78
C PRO A 212 6.87 6.72 7.78
N LEU A 213 7.19 5.51 7.32
CA LEU A 213 8.26 5.28 6.34
C LEU A 213 7.91 5.84 4.97
N SER A 214 6.66 5.66 4.51
CA SER A 214 6.23 6.24 3.23
C SER A 214 6.25 7.77 3.25
N LYS A 215 5.94 8.40 4.39
CA LYS A 215 6.05 9.86 4.57
C LYS A 215 7.50 10.33 4.54
N LEU A 216 8.42 9.60 5.17
CA LEU A 216 9.86 9.92 5.10
C LEU A 216 10.41 9.74 3.68
N ALA A 217 9.99 8.71 2.96
CA ALA A 217 10.38 8.49 1.56
C ALA A 217 9.88 9.64 0.67
N ALA A 218 8.61 10.04 0.79
CA ALA A 218 8.06 11.18 0.06
C ALA A 218 8.77 12.50 0.39
N ALA A 219 9.15 12.72 1.66
CA ALA A 219 9.91 13.89 2.07
C ALA A 219 11.35 13.88 1.51
N ALA A 220 11.99 12.71 1.39
CA ALA A 220 13.30 12.58 0.76
C ALA A 220 13.23 12.85 -0.76
N ASP A 221 12.20 12.35 -1.45
CA ASP A 221 11.96 12.64 -2.86
C ASP A 221 11.67 14.14 -3.10
N ALA A 222 10.92 14.78 -2.20
CA ALA A 222 10.67 16.22 -2.26
C ALA A 222 11.94 17.05 -2.05
N LEU A 223 12.80 16.67 -1.09
CA LEU A 223 14.11 17.30 -0.87
C LEU A 223 15.03 17.20 -2.10
N GLY A 224 14.90 16.15 -2.89
CA GLY A 224 15.61 16.00 -4.17
C GLY A 224 15.13 16.96 -5.26
N ARG A 225 13.90 17.49 -5.16
CA ARG A 225 13.28 18.41 -6.13
C ARG A 225 13.35 19.88 -5.70
N SER A 226 13.40 20.16 -4.40
CA SER A 226 13.59 21.50 -3.86
C SER A 226 14.48 21.45 -2.60
N ALA A 227 15.43 22.38 -2.49
CA ALA A 227 16.29 22.53 -1.31
C ALA A 227 15.53 23.05 -0.06
N GLU A 228 14.19 22.98 -0.05
CA GLU A 228 13.35 23.40 1.06
C GLU A 228 13.25 22.32 2.13
N ILE A 229 13.23 22.75 3.39
CA ILE A 229 13.11 21.85 4.53
C ILE A 229 11.65 21.39 4.59
N VAL A 230 11.43 20.09 4.42
CA VAL A 230 10.10 19.49 4.57
C VAL A 230 9.87 19.19 6.04
N GLU A 231 8.99 19.96 6.69
CA GLU A 231 8.55 19.68 8.05
C GLU A 231 7.71 18.41 8.06
N THR A 232 8.21 17.36 8.71
CA THR A 232 7.43 16.14 8.95
C THR A 232 7.05 16.06 10.43
N PRO A 233 5.82 15.62 10.78
CA PRO A 233 5.45 15.47 12.18
C PRO A 233 6.32 14.42 12.87
N ARG A 234 6.83 14.75 14.06
CA ARG A 234 7.70 13.84 14.81
C ARG A 234 6.96 12.54 15.14
N PRO A 235 7.49 11.36 14.72
CA PRO A 235 6.84 10.09 14.99
C PRO A 235 6.74 9.79 16.50
N ALA A 236 5.62 9.20 16.93
CA ALA A 236 5.41 8.84 18.34
C ALA A 236 6.25 7.64 18.81
N VAL A 237 6.86 6.88 17.89
CA VAL A 237 7.70 5.72 18.20
C VAL A 237 9.16 6.16 18.26
N ARG A 238 9.89 5.75 19.31
CA ARG A 238 11.27 6.17 19.57
C ARG A 238 12.22 5.88 18.42
N GLU A 239 12.14 4.69 17.81
CA GLU A 239 12.99 4.31 16.68
C GLU A 239 12.75 5.22 15.45
N PHE A 240 11.49 5.52 15.14
CA PHE A 240 11.15 6.46 14.06
C PHE A 240 11.52 7.90 14.41
N ALA A 241 11.46 8.30 15.69
CA ALA A 241 11.91 9.61 16.12
C ALA A 241 13.43 9.79 15.96
N ALA A 242 14.23 8.73 16.15
CA ALA A 242 15.67 8.76 15.90
C ALA A 242 15.97 8.92 14.40
N ILE A 243 15.29 8.15 13.53
CA ILE A 243 15.40 8.27 12.08
C ILE A 243 14.99 9.67 11.61
N HIS A 244 13.87 10.19 12.12
CA HIS A 244 13.41 11.55 11.83
C HIS A 244 14.45 12.61 12.23
N THR A 245 15.02 12.50 13.43
CA THR A 245 16.05 13.44 13.91
C THR A 245 17.31 13.37 13.04
N ALA A 246 17.71 12.16 12.60
CA ALA A 246 18.83 11.99 11.67
C ALA A 246 18.53 12.62 10.30
N PHE A 247 17.30 12.44 9.78
CA PHE A 247 16.85 13.03 8.53
C PHE A 247 16.80 14.56 8.60
N GLU A 248 16.24 15.15 9.66
CA GLU A 248 16.25 16.60 9.89
C GLU A 248 17.67 17.16 9.98
N THR A 249 18.57 16.43 10.65
CA THR A 249 19.99 16.82 10.75
C THR A 249 20.66 16.80 9.38
N MET A 250 20.37 15.79 8.55
CA MET A 250 20.85 15.70 7.18
C MET A 250 20.33 16.86 6.32
N GLN A 251 19.03 17.17 6.38
CA GLN A 251 18.43 18.31 5.67
C GLN A 251 19.13 19.62 6.03
N LYS A 252 19.32 19.89 7.33
CA LYS A 252 20.00 21.11 7.81
C LYS A 252 21.45 21.17 7.34
N ARG A 253 22.17 20.04 7.36
CA ARG A 253 23.56 19.97 6.87
C ARG A 253 23.66 20.22 5.38
N LEU A 254 22.77 19.63 4.58
CA LEU A 254 22.74 19.81 3.13
C LEU A 254 22.41 21.25 2.76
N LYS A 255 21.35 21.83 3.33
CA LYS A 255 20.98 23.24 3.12
C LYS A 255 22.13 24.17 3.47
N ARG A 256 22.77 23.94 4.62
CA ARG A 256 23.94 24.73 5.04
C ARG A 256 25.09 24.60 4.04
N PHE A 257 25.43 23.38 3.62
CA PHE A 257 26.50 23.13 2.65
C PHE A 257 26.24 23.84 1.31
N VAL A 258 25.02 23.77 0.78
CA VAL A 258 24.62 24.50 -0.44
C VAL A 258 24.75 26.00 -0.22
N SER A 259 24.19 26.54 0.87
CA SER A 259 24.26 27.99 1.16
C SER A 259 25.69 28.51 1.36
N GLU A 260 26.56 27.74 2.00
CA GLU A 260 27.98 28.08 2.20
C GLU A 260 28.72 28.11 0.85
N ARG A 261 28.42 27.15 -0.03
CA ARG A 261 28.99 27.10 -1.39
C ARG A 261 28.52 28.28 -2.24
N THR A 262 27.23 28.63 -2.19
CA THR A 262 26.69 29.80 -2.90
C THR A 262 27.32 31.10 -2.38
N LEU A 263 27.44 31.27 -1.05
CA LEU A 263 28.09 32.44 -0.45
C LEU A 263 29.57 32.53 -0.85
N MET A 264 30.29 31.41 -0.87
CA MET A 264 31.69 31.36 -1.32
C MET A 264 31.82 31.78 -2.78
N LEU A 265 30.94 31.30 -3.67
CA LEU A 265 30.93 31.69 -5.08
C LEU A 265 30.60 33.19 -5.25
N ALA A 266 29.66 33.72 -4.45
CA ALA A 266 29.34 35.14 -4.37
C ALA A 266 30.56 36.00 -3.99
N ALA A 267 31.27 35.60 -2.93
CA ALA A 267 32.47 36.29 -2.47
C ALA A 267 33.60 36.26 -3.53
N ILE A 268 33.88 35.08 -4.10
CA ILE A 268 34.91 34.93 -5.16
C ILE A 268 34.58 35.82 -6.36
N SER A 269 33.32 35.86 -6.79
CA SER A 269 32.91 36.64 -7.96
C SER A 269 32.96 38.15 -7.70
N HIS A 270 32.62 38.58 -6.49
CA HIS A 270 32.83 39.96 -6.06
C HIS A 270 34.32 40.34 -6.12
N ASP A 271 35.18 39.48 -5.58
CA ASP A 271 36.63 39.71 -5.54
C ASP A 271 37.27 39.69 -6.94
N LEU A 272 36.73 38.92 -7.88
CA LEU A 272 37.17 38.88 -9.28
C LEU A 272 36.65 40.07 -10.12
N ARG A 273 35.53 40.69 -9.75
CA ARG A 273 35.01 41.88 -10.45
C ARG A 273 35.98 43.06 -10.33
N THR A 274 36.62 43.22 -9.18
CA THR A 274 37.59 44.31 -8.92
C THR A 274 38.82 44.28 -9.85
N PRO A 275 39.57 43.16 -9.97
CA PRO A 275 40.69 43.06 -10.91
C PRO A 275 40.24 43.11 -12.37
N LEU A 276 39.07 42.58 -12.73
CA LEU A 276 38.53 42.71 -14.10
C LEU A 276 38.25 44.17 -14.47
N THR A 277 37.66 44.96 -13.58
CA THR A 277 37.46 46.40 -13.79
C THR A 277 38.80 47.13 -13.94
N ARG A 278 39.82 46.75 -13.16
CA ARG A 278 41.18 47.31 -13.32
C ARG A 278 41.80 46.94 -14.66
N LEU A 279 41.67 45.70 -15.11
CA LEU A 279 42.15 45.28 -16.44
C LEU A 279 41.45 46.06 -17.55
N ARG A 280 40.14 46.31 -17.42
CA ARG A 280 39.36 47.14 -18.36
C ARG A 280 39.83 48.60 -18.39
N LEU A 281 40.21 49.17 -17.26
CA LEU A 281 40.81 50.50 -17.23
C LEU A 281 42.22 50.51 -17.82
N GLN A 282 42.98 49.43 -17.66
CA GLN A 282 44.32 49.30 -18.24
C GLN A 282 44.28 49.17 -19.77
N THR A 283 43.23 48.59 -20.35
CA THR A 283 43.07 48.51 -21.81
C THR A 283 42.95 49.88 -22.47
N GLU A 284 42.54 50.92 -21.73
CA GLU A 284 42.50 52.30 -22.26
C GLU A 284 43.88 52.86 -22.61
N TYR A 285 44.96 52.30 -22.03
CA TYR A 285 46.33 52.70 -22.34
C TYR A 285 46.95 51.91 -23.49
N VAL A 286 46.22 50.98 -24.10
CA VAL A 286 46.68 50.19 -25.25
C VAL A 286 46.48 51.01 -26.53
N ALA A 287 47.58 51.34 -27.21
CA ALA A 287 47.57 52.19 -28.40
C ALA A 287 47.03 51.47 -29.65
N ASP A 288 47.18 50.15 -29.71
CA ASP A 288 46.66 49.31 -30.80
C ASP A 288 45.15 49.08 -30.60
N GLN A 289 44.35 49.58 -31.53
CA GLN A 289 42.89 49.51 -31.48
C GLN A 289 42.37 48.08 -31.52
N GLU A 290 42.93 47.24 -32.39
CA GLU A 290 42.46 45.87 -32.61
C GLU A 290 42.81 44.99 -31.40
N LEU A 291 44.01 45.19 -30.84
CA LEU A 291 44.40 44.55 -29.59
C LEU A 291 43.52 44.99 -28.41
N ARG A 292 43.21 46.29 -28.31
CA ARG A 292 42.35 46.84 -27.26
C ARG A 292 40.94 46.26 -27.31
N GLU A 293 40.32 46.23 -28.49
CA GLU A 293 39.00 45.63 -28.68
C GLU A 293 39.00 44.13 -28.34
N GLY A 294 40.02 43.39 -28.77
CA GLY A 294 40.18 41.97 -28.41
C GLY A 294 40.37 41.73 -26.90
N MET A 295 41.06 42.62 -26.18
CA MET A 295 41.20 42.54 -24.73
C MET A 295 39.88 42.86 -24.01
N LEU A 296 39.17 43.90 -24.45
CA LEU A 296 37.86 44.27 -23.90
C LEU A 296 36.85 43.12 -24.06
N ALA A 297 36.80 42.49 -25.24
CA ALA A 297 35.94 41.34 -25.50
C ALA A 297 36.24 40.16 -24.56
N ASN A 298 37.53 39.86 -24.31
CA ASN A 298 37.90 38.80 -23.37
C ASN A 298 37.50 39.13 -21.92
N ILE A 299 37.63 40.39 -21.50
CA ILE A 299 37.24 40.85 -20.15
C ILE A 299 35.73 40.74 -19.96
N ASP A 300 34.96 41.16 -20.97
CA ASP A 300 33.50 41.05 -20.94
C ASP A 300 33.04 39.58 -20.93
N ALA A 301 33.67 38.71 -21.71
CA ALA A 301 33.42 37.27 -21.66
C ALA A 301 33.70 36.66 -20.26
N MET A 302 34.79 37.06 -19.59
CA MET A 302 35.09 36.62 -18.22
C MET A 302 34.06 37.14 -17.20
N ARG A 303 33.59 38.38 -17.36
CA ARG A 303 32.55 38.97 -16.51
C ARG A 303 31.21 38.27 -16.67
N ASP A 304 30.85 37.94 -17.91
CA ASP A 304 29.61 37.25 -18.22
C ASP A 304 29.66 35.82 -17.67
N MET A 305 30.81 35.15 -17.78
CA MET A 305 31.03 33.83 -17.16
C MET A 305 30.85 33.84 -15.64
N LEU A 306 31.37 34.87 -14.95
CA LEU A 306 31.17 35.03 -13.51
C LEU A 306 29.70 35.25 -13.16
N THR A 307 29.02 36.10 -13.93
CA THR A 307 27.59 36.41 -13.71
C THR A 307 26.72 35.17 -13.90
N GLU A 308 27.00 34.36 -14.92
CA GLU A 308 26.26 33.13 -15.19
C GLU A 308 26.52 32.06 -14.10
N THR A 309 27.77 31.93 -13.65
CA THR A 309 28.15 31.00 -12.56
C THR A 309 27.49 31.38 -11.22
N LEU A 310 27.44 32.68 -10.91
CA LEU A 310 26.71 33.18 -9.74
C LEU A 310 25.22 32.91 -9.83
N GLY A 311 24.62 33.24 -10.98
CA GLY A 311 23.23 32.95 -11.20
C GLY A 311 22.96 31.46 -10.99
N PHE A 312 23.80 30.56 -11.50
CA PHE A 312 23.64 29.13 -11.32
C PHE A 312 23.63 28.75 -9.83
N ALA A 313 24.53 29.32 -9.02
CA ALA A 313 24.61 29.08 -7.58
C ALA A 313 23.45 29.71 -6.77
N GLU A 314 22.90 30.84 -7.23
CA GLU A 314 21.82 31.58 -6.56
C GLU A 314 20.41 31.13 -6.99
N GLY A 315 20.26 30.50 -8.17
CA GLY A 315 18.98 30.03 -8.70
C GLY A 315 18.24 29.08 -7.75
N ASP A 316 19.00 28.34 -6.93
CA ASP A 316 18.49 27.42 -5.92
C ASP A 316 18.08 28.12 -4.60
N ALA A 317 18.55 29.37 -4.39
CA ALA A 317 18.37 30.14 -3.15
C ALA A 317 17.40 31.33 -3.27
N SER A 318 16.86 31.60 -4.47
CA SER A 318 15.95 32.72 -4.70
C SER A 318 14.64 32.54 -3.90
N ALA A 319 14.32 33.54 -3.06
CA ALA A 319 13.15 33.62 -2.19
C ALA A 319 11.82 33.85 -2.95
N ASP A 320 11.78 33.54 -4.24
CA ASP A 320 10.60 33.68 -5.07
C ASP A 320 9.59 32.60 -4.67
N VAL A 321 8.42 33.04 -4.19
CA VAL A 321 7.33 32.16 -3.77
C VAL A 321 6.56 31.74 -5.02
N SER A 322 6.28 30.44 -5.14
CA SER A 322 5.48 29.91 -6.24
C SER A 322 4.09 30.59 -6.27
N ALA A 323 3.79 31.28 -7.36
CA ALA A 323 2.56 32.08 -7.51
C ALA A 323 2.02 32.00 -8.95
N PRO A 324 0.74 32.36 -9.18
CA PRO A 324 0.22 32.52 -10.53
C PRO A 324 0.93 33.67 -11.25
N PHE A 325 1.33 33.47 -12.50
CA PHE A 325 1.90 34.51 -13.36
C PHE A 325 1.47 34.31 -14.82
N ASP A 326 1.58 35.35 -15.62
CA ASP A 326 1.29 35.28 -17.06
C ASP A 326 2.54 34.83 -17.85
N LEU A 327 2.51 33.58 -18.32
CA LEU A 327 3.59 32.97 -19.09
C LEU A 327 3.71 33.59 -20.49
N ALA A 328 2.59 33.90 -21.14
CA ALA A 328 2.60 34.51 -22.46
C ALA A 328 3.26 35.90 -22.43
N SER A 329 2.94 36.70 -21.42
CA SER A 329 3.59 38.00 -21.23
C SER A 329 5.11 37.89 -21.07
N ILE A 330 5.62 36.88 -20.36
CA ILE A 330 7.08 36.67 -20.24
C ILE A 330 7.71 36.31 -21.58
N LEU A 331 7.08 35.41 -22.34
CA LEU A 331 7.59 34.97 -23.65
C LEU A 331 7.62 36.12 -24.64
N ILE A 332 6.54 36.91 -24.71
CA ILE A 332 6.44 38.10 -25.56
C ILE A 332 7.54 39.11 -25.18
N SER A 333 7.62 39.50 -23.90
CA SER A 333 8.61 40.49 -23.46
C SER A 333 10.05 40.05 -23.74
N LEU A 334 10.38 38.77 -23.59
CA LEU A 334 11.74 38.28 -23.91
C LEU A 334 12.04 38.26 -25.41
N CYS A 335 11.04 37.96 -26.26
CA CYS A 335 11.21 38.05 -27.72
C CYS A 335 11.36 39.51 -28.18
N ASP A 336 10.60 40.43 -27.58
CA ASP A 336 10.70 41.86 -27.84
C ASP A 336 12.08 42.38 -27.41
N GLU A 337 12.56 42.04 -26.20
CA GLU A 337 13.89 42.42 -25.70
C GLU A 337 15.03 41.93 -26.63
N ALA A 338 14.93 40.69 -27.13
CA ALA A 338 15.91 40.16 -28.09
C ALA A 338 15.84 40.88 -29.44
N SER A 339 14.63 41.21 -29.92
CA SER A 339 14.41 41.94 -31.17
C SER A 339 14.92 43.38 -31.10
N ASP A 340 14.70 44.06 -29.97
CA ASP A 340 15.22 45.40 -29.69
C ASP A 340 16.75 45.42 -29.65
N ALA A 341 17.39 44.32 -29.23
CA ALA A 341 18.84 44.13 -29.29
C ALA A 341 19.36 43.77 -30.70
N GLY A 342 18.48 43.69 -31.71
CA GLY A 342 18.83 43.41 -33.10
C GLY A 342 18.87 41.93 -33.48
N ALA A 343 18.45 41.02 -32.60
CA ALA A 343 18.30 39.61 -32.92
C ALA A 343 16.95 39.32 -33.61
N LYS A 344 16.80 38.15 -34.23
CA LYS A 344 15.51 37.69 -34.76
C LYS A 344 14.83 36.78 -33.72
N ALA A 345 13.80 37.28 -33.03
CA ALA A 345 13.05 36.49 -32.07
C ALA A 345 11.54 36.69 -32.24
N ASP A 346 10.83 35.65 -32.66
CA ASP A 346 9.38 35.72 -32.93
C ASP A 346 8.60 34.83 -31.95
N TYR A 347 7.49 35.36 -31.42
CA TYR A 347 6.56 34.62 -30.57
C TYR A 347 5.27 34.22 -31.31
N TYR A 348 4.88 32.95 -31.16
CA TYR A 348 3.66 32.37 -31.73
C TYR A 348 2.83 31.69 -30.63
N GLY A 349 1.70 32.30 -30.26
CA GLY A 349 0.84 31.72 -29.23
C GLY A 349 -0.26 32.66 -28.77
N PRO A 350 -0.99 32.28 -27.71
CA PRO A 350 -1.97 33.15 -27.06
C PRO A 350 -1.30 34.38 -26.41
N ASN A 351 -2.06 35.46 -26.26
CA ASN A 351 -1.58 36.71 -25.65
C ASN A 351 -1.53 36.66 -24.11
N HIS A 352 -2.27 35.73 -23.49
CA HIS A 352 -2.36 35.61 -22.04
C HIS A 352 -2.51 34.13 -21.65
N VAL A 353 -1.62 33.64 -20.79
CA VAL A 353 -1.68 32.28 -20.24
C VAL A 353 -1.25 32.31 -18.78
N THR A 354 -2.16 31.97 -17.87
CA THR A 354 -1.82 31.84 -16.46
C THR A 354 -1.14 30.50 -16.20
N ALA A 355 0.11 30.55 -15.72
CA ALA A 355 0.88 29.42 -15.23
C ALA A 355 1.20 29.61 -13.74
N PHE A 356 1.66 28.56 -13.06
CA PHE A 356 1.97 28.60 -11.63
C PHE A 356 3.43 28.19 -11.39
N GLY A 357 4.19 28.98 -10.65
CA GLY A 357 5.62 28.74 -10.45
C GLY A 357 6.39 29.95 -9.95
N LYS A 358 7.72 29.84 -9.96
CA LYS A 358 8.64 30.94 -9.65
C LYS A 358 8.88 31.77 -10.91
N ARG A 359 8.23 32.93 -11.00
CA ARG A 359 8.26 33.81 -12.18
C ARG A 359 9.68 34.14 -12.63
N THR A 360 10.56 34.46 -11.68
CA THR A 360 11.94 34.86 -11.98
C THR A 360 12.77 33.71 -12.54
N ALA A 361 12.59 32.50 -12.01
CA ALA A 361 13.25 31.30 -12.51
C ALA A 361 12.78 30.98 -13.95
N ILE A 362 11.47 31.01 -14.20
CA ILE A 362 10.93 30.72 -15.55
C ILE A 362 11.40 31.76 -16.57
N ARG A 363 11.38 33.06 -16.24
CA ARG A 363 11.94 34.10 -17.12
C ARG A 363 13.40 33.82 -17.46
N ARG A 364 14.21 33.43 -16.47
CA ARG A 364 15.62 33.11 -16.68
C ARG A 364 15.84 31.88 -17.57
N MET A 365 15.09 30.82 -17.33
CA MET A 365 15.10 29.62 -18.17
C MET A 365 14.81 29.99 -19.63
N ILE A 366 13.74 30.73 -19.88
CA ILE A 366 13.36 31.12 -21.24
C ILE A 366 14.42 32.04 -21.88
N SER A 367 14.96 33.02 -21.14
CA SER A 367 16.05 33.88 -21.62
C SER A 367 17.23 33.04 -22.09
N ASN A 368 17.71 32.11 -21.27
CA ASN A 368 18.84 31.24 -21.63
C ASN A 368 18.56 30.41 -22.90
N LEU A 369 17.32 29.94 -23.09
CA LEU A 369 16.95 29.17 -24.28
C LEU A 369 16.88 30.04 -25.54
N ILE A 370 16.34 31.26 -25.42
CA ILE A 370 16.31 32.24 -26.52
C ILE A 370 17.72 32.69 -26.88
N ASP A 371 18.55 33.02 -25.89
CA ASP A 371 19.94 33.45 -26.09
C ASP A 371 20.76 32.36 -26.79
N ASN A 372 20.56 31.09 -26.42
CA ASN A 372 21.17 29.97 -27.11
C ASN A 372 20.68 29.85 -28.57
N ALA A 373 19.37 29.93 -28.81
CA ALA A 373 18.80 29.85 -30.15
C ALA A 373 19.34 30.96 -31.08
N VAL A 374 19.37 32.20 -30.58
CA VAL A 374 19.92 33.35 -31.31
C VAL A 374 21.42 33.18 -31.58
N ARG A 375 22.18 32.76 -30.57
CA ARG A 375 23.64 32.64 -30.68
C ARG A 375 24.08 31.54 -31.65
N TYR A 376 23.41 30.39 -31.62
CA TYR A 376 23.83 29.21 -32.38
C TYR A 376 23.08 29.03 -33.71
N GLY A 377 21.84 29.52 -33.80
CA GLY A 377 21.02 29.40 -35.00
C GLY A 377 20.56 30.72 -35.60
N GLY A 378 21.02 31.87 -35.08
CA GLY A 378 20.77 33.20 -35.67
C GLY A 378 19.34 33.73 -35.51
N ALA A 379 18.41 32.90 -35.07
CA ALA A 379 17.02 33.26 -34.82
C ALA A 379 16.41 32.36 -33.75
N ALA A 380 15.42 32.87 -33.02
CA ALA A 380 14.62 32.12 -32.06
C ALA A 380 13.14 32.19 -32.44
N ARG A 381 12.54 31.05 -32.78
CA ARG A 381 11.10 30.91 -33.00
C ARG A 381 10.48 30.28 -31.76
N VAL A 382 9.81 31.08 -30.96
CA VAL A 382 9.20 30.68 -29.70
C VAL A 382 7.71 30.44 -29.92
N SER A 383 7.21 29.27 -29.52
CA SER A 383 5.78 28.95 -29.59
C SER A 383 5.25 28.45 -28.26
N LEU A 384 4.03 28.84 -27.92
CA LEU A 384 3.30 28.36 -26.74
C LEU A 384 2.01 27.69 -27.19
N ARG A 385 1.84 26.44 -26.77
CA ARG A 385 0.63 25.66 -27.01
C ARG A 385 0.11 25.04 -25.71
N GLU A 386 -1.21 24.85 -25.69
CA GLU A 386 -1.92 24.20 -24.61
C GLU A 386 -2.14 22.72 -24.95
N ASP A 387 -1.83 21.82 -24.02
CA ASP A 387 -2.29 20.43 -24.03
C ASP A 387 -3.30 20.21 -22.88
N ALA A 388 -3.88 19.03 -22.72
CA ALA A 388 -4.90 18.77 -21.70
C ALA A 388 -4.43 19.14 -20.28
N THR A 389 -3.23 18.71 -19.88
CA THR A 389 -2.68 18.90 -18.53
C THR A 389 -1.51 19.87 -18.45
N ASP A 390 -0.91 20.21 -19.59
CA ASP A 390 0.41 20.84 -19.65
C ASP A 390 0.40 22.08 -20.58
N TRP A 391 1.30 23.01 -20.29
CA TRP A 391 1.76 24.05 -21.20
C TRP A 391 3.02 23.58 -21.91
N ILE A 392 3.08 23.71 -23.22
CA ILE A 392 4.27 23.33 -24.00
C ILE A 392 4.85 24.58 -24.66
N VAL A 393 6.05 24.95 -24.23
CA VAL A 393 6.86 26.00 -24.86
C VAL A 393 7.87 25.33 -25.77
N THR A 394 7.91 25.72 -27.04
CA THR A 394 8.88 25.21 -28.00
C THR A 394 9.71 26.38 -28.53
N ILE A 395 11.04 26.27 -28.43
CA ILE A 395 12.00 27.23 -28.97
C ILE A 395 12.77 26.52 -30.09
N ALA A 396 12.64 27.01 -31.32
CA ALA A 396 13.33 26.47 -32.49
C ALA A 396 14.31 27.49 -33.06
N ASP A 397 15.50 27.03 -33.44
CA ASP A 397 16.51 27.83 -34.14
C ASP A 397 16.77 27.32 -35.57
N ASP A 398 17.59 28.04 -36.33
CA ASP A 398 17.99 27.68 -37.70
C ASP A 398 19.46 27.23 -37.78
N GLY A 399 20.02 26.75 -36.65
CA GLY A 399 21.41 26.35 -36.52
C GLY A 399 21.73 24.96 -37.11
N PRO A 400 22.92 24.41 -36.87
CA PRO A 400 23.28 23.08 -37.38
C PRO A 400 22.57 21.92 -36.65
N GLY A 401 21.87 22.20 -35.53
CA GLY A 401 21.33 21.17 -34.63
C GLY A 401 22.42 20.49 -33.80
N ILE A 402 22.05 19.42 -33.09
CA ILE A 402 22.95 18.61 -32.25
C ILE A 402 22.82 17.14 -32.65
N ALA A 403 23.92 16.38 -32.67
CA ALA A 403 23.85 14.94 -32.89
C ALA A 403 23.00 14.26 -31.79
N PRO A 404 22.03 13.38 -32.11
CA PRO A 404 21.10 12.83 -31.11
C PRO A 404 21.78 12.16 -29.90
N GLU A 405 22.97 11.60 -30.09
CA GLU A 405 23.76 10.95 -29.04
C GLU A 405 24.32 11.95 -28.02
N LEU A 406 24.40 13.23 -28.39
CA LEU A 406 24.92 14.32 -27.57
C LEU A 406 23.83 15.10 -26.84
N PHE A 407 22.54 14.75 -27.01
CA PHE A 407 21.44 15.49 -26.39
C PHE A 407 21.52 15.50 -24.86
N GLU A 408 21.73 14.35 -24.22
CA GLU A 408 21.88 14.31 -22.76
C GLU A 408 23.14 15.05 -22.31
N GLN A 409 24.22 14.93 -23.07
CA GLN A 409 25.48 15.61 -22.79
C GLN A 409 25.36 17.15 -22.91
N ALA A 410 24.47 17.65 -23.77
CA ALA A 410 24.20 19.08 -23.91
C ALA A 410 23.61 19.71 -22.64
N PHE A 411 22.96 18.91 -21.79
CA PHE A 411 22.38 19.36 -20.52
C PHE A 411 23.36 19.31 -19.34
N GLU A 412 24.57 18.78 -19.52
CA GLU A 412 25.57 18.70 -18.45
C GLU A 412 26.20 20.08 -18.18
N PRO A 413 26.35 20.50 -16.92
CA PRO A 413 26.95 21.78 -16.59
C PRO A 413 28.39 21.93 -17.11
N PHE A 414 28.74 23.12 -17.61
CA PHE A 414 30.06 23.45 -18.17
C PHE A 414 30.46 22.65 -19.42
N GLN A 415 29.53 21.89 -20.00
CA GLN A 415 29.77 21.11 -21.19
C GLN A 415 29.49 21.94 -22.45
N ARG A 416 30.47 21.99 -23.36
CA ARG A 416 30.31 22.57 -24.70
C ARG A 416 30.50 21.47 -25.74
N LEU A 417 29.59 21.38 -26.70
CA LEU A 417 29.65 20.38 -27.79
C LEU A 417 30.56 20.83 -28.94
N GLU A 418 31.01 22.08 -28.91
CA GLU A 418 31.88 22.68 -29.93
C GLU A 418 33.34 22.26 -29.69
N SER A 419 34.02 21.77 -30.73
CA SER A 419 35.47 21.52 -30.72
C SER A 419 36.30 22.74 -31.18
N SER A 420 35.65 23.80 -31.64
CA SER A 420 36.33 24.99 -32.16
C SER A 420 36.59 26.01 -31.06
N ARG A 421 37.87 26.35 -30.85
CA ARG A 421 38.35 27.50 -30.06
C ARG A 421 38.02 28.85 -30.74
N ASN A 422 36.87 28.99 -31.38
CA ASN A 422 36.49 30.27 -31.95
C ASN A 422 35.94 31.16 -30.83
N ARG A 423 36.62 32.29 -30.61
CA ARG A 423 36.37 33.24 -29.50
C ARG A 423 35.01 33.94 -29.59
N GLU A 424 34.31 33.83 -30.71
CA GLU A 424 33.06 34.57 -30.99
C GLU A 424 31.79 33.93 -30.40
N THR A 425 31.75 32.61 -30.15
CA THR A 425 30.54 31.92 -29.61
C THR A 425 30.46 31.92 -28.07
N GLY A 426 31.29 32.73 -27.39
CA GLY A 426 31.57 32.72 -25.95
C GLY A 426 30.37 32.53 -25.01
N GLY A 427 30.14 31.29 -24.56
CA GLY A 427 29.18 30.92 -23.50
C GLY A 427 29.79 29.92 -22.53
N THR A 428 29.28 29.89 -21.29
CA THR A 428 29.86 29.05 -20.22
C THR A 428 29.46 27.58 -20.27
N GLY A 429 28.46 27.23 -21.10
CA GLY A 429 27.86 25.90 -21.11
C GLY A 429 26.90 25.66 -19.93
N LEU A 430 26.41 26.71 -19.27
CA LEU A 430 25.43 26.58 -18.18
C LEU A 430 23.98 26.83 -18.61
N GLY A 431 23.75 27.53 -19.72
CA GLY A 431 22.39 27.92 -20.14
C GLY A 431 21.39 26.77 -20.20
N LEU A 432 21.77 25.65 -20.83
CA LEU A 432 20.89 24.49 -21.01
C LEU A 432 20.72 23.66 -19.72
N SER A 433 21.77 23.54 -18.91
CA SER A 433 21.69 22.88 -17.60
C SER A 433 20.80 23.66 -16.63
N ILE A 434 20.94 25.00 -16.60
CA ILE A 434 20.06 25.89 -15.83
C ILE A 434 18.60 25.71 -16.28
N ALA A 435 18.35 25.64 -17.59
CA ALA A 435 17.01 25.43 -18.10
C ALA A 435 16.44 24.09 -17.63
N ARG A 436 17.23 23.00 -17.70
CA ARG A 436 16.81 21.67 -17.20
C ARG A 436 16.48 21.68 -15.71
N ASP A 437 17.34 22.27 -14.89
CA ASP A 437 17.14 22.35 -13.44
C ASP A 437 15.85 23.09 -13.09
N ILE A 438 15.59 24.21 -13.76
CA ILE A 438 14.37 25.01 -13.55
C ILE A 438 13.13 24.22 -13.99
N VAL A 439 13.16 23.55 -15.14
CA VAL A 439 12.03 22.72 -15.61
C VAL A 439 11.72 21.60 -14.62
N LEU A 440 12.75 20.88 -14.15
CA LEU A 440 12.60 19.78 -13.18
C LEU A 440 12.06 20.28 -11.83
N ALA A 441 12.54 21.42 -11.34
CA ALA A 441 12.06 22.05 -10.11
C ALA A 441 10.57 22.45 -10.19
N HIS A 442 10.04 22.67 -11.40
CA HIS A 442 8.63 22.96 -11.65
C HIS A 442 7.80 21.70 -11.99
N GLY A 443 8.37 20.50 -11.84
CA GLY A 443 7.69 19.24 -12.16
C GLY A 443 7.47 19.00 -13.65
N GLY A 444 8.20 19.73 -14.50
CA GLY A 444 8.12 19.64 -15.95
C GLY A 444 9.12 18.67 -16.58
N ARG A 445 9.14 18.65 -17.92
CA ARG A 445 10.15 17.92 -18.73
C ARG A 445 10.70 18.81 -19.84
N ILE A 446 11.99 18.65 -20.14
CA ILE A 446 12.68 19.33 -21.24
C ILE A 446 13.26 18.29 -22.20
N SER A 447 13.19 18.53 -23.50
CA SER A 447 13.74 17.63 -24.51
C SER A 447 14.32 18.40 -25.70
N LEU A 448 15.34 17.81 -26.32
CA LEU A 448 15.94 18.31 -27.56
C LEU A 448 15.51 17.43 -28.73
N ALA A 449 15.27 18.06 -29.87
CA ALA A 449 15.10 17.40 -31.15
C ALA A 449 15.73 18.27 -32.25
N ASN A 450 16.17 17.67 -33.35
CA ASN A 450 16.51 18.46 -34.53
C ASN A 450 15.26 18.75 -35.35
N ALA A 451 15.24 19.89 -36.02
CA ALA A 451 14.19 20.21 -36.98
C ALA A 451 14.12 19.16 -38.11
N PRO A 452 12.96 18.97 -38.76
CA PRO A 452 12.80 18.01 -39.86
C PRO A 452 13.85 18.19 -40.96
N LEU A 453 14.26 17.09 -41.61
CA LEU A 453 15.36 17.07 -42.59
C LEU A 453 15.25 18.18 -43.65
N GLY A 454 16.22 19.08 -43.66
CA GLY A 454 16.45 20.06 -44.74
C GLY A 454 16.65 21.50 -44.30
N SER A 455 16.18 21.92 -43.11
CA SER A 455 16.28 23.32 -42.67
C SER A 455 17.49 23.65 -41.80
N GLY A 456 18.14 22.66 -41.19
CA GLY A 456 18.94 22.91 -39.97
C GLY A 456 18.03 23.29 -38.81
N GLY A 457 18.52 23.16 -37.57
CA GLY A 457 17.89 23.74 -36.40
C GLY A 457 17.79 22.79 -35.20
N LEU A 458 18.01 23.31 -34.01
CA LEU A 458 17.67 22.66 -32.75
C LEU A 458 16.28 23.12 -32.29
N VAL A 459 15.48 22.18 -31.80
CA VAL A 459 14.17 22.41 -31.21
C VAL A 459 14.22 21.98 -29.76
N VAL A 460 14.11 22.96 -28.85
CA VAL A 460 13.97 22.73 -27.42
C VAL A 460 12.49 22.75 -27.06
N SER A 461 11.98 21.66 -26.51
CA SER A 461 10.61 21.57 -26.01
C SER A 461 10.59 21.50 -24.50
N VAL A 462 9.93 22.47 -23.87
CA VAL A 462 9.72 22.58 -22.44
C VAL A 462 8.24 22.32 -22.15
N VAL A 463 7.97 21.36 -21.28
CA VAL A 463 6.61 21.02 -20.83
C VAL A 463 6.49 21.37 -19.36
N LEU A 464 5.52 22.23 -19.03
CA LEU A 464 5.22 22.68 -17.68
C LEU A 464 3.79 22.25 -17.30
N PRO A 465 3.56 21.62 -16.14
CA PRO A 465 2.21 21.24 -15.73
C PRO A 465 1.35 22.48 -15.42
N LYS A 466 0.06 22.45 -15.76
CA LYS A 466 -0.88 23.57 -15.49
C LYS A 466 -1.16 23.79 -14.00
N ALA A 467 -1.02 22.74 -13.21
CA ALA A 467 -1.11 22.79 -11.75
C ALA A 467 0.11 22.04 -11.19
N LEU A 468 0.77 22.60 -10.18
CA LEU A 468 1.68 21.82 -9.34
C LEU A 468 0.84 20.73 -8.69
N GLY A 469 0.91 19.51 -9.23
CA GLY A 469 0.31 18.35 -8.61
C GLY A 469 0.88 18.21 -7.21
N ALA A 470 0.08 18.52 -6.19
CA ALA A 470 0.30 18.04 -4.84
C ALA A 470 0.03 16.52 -4.87
N SER A 471 1.00 15.75 -5.35
CA SER A 471 1.01 14.29 -5.28
C SER A 471 1.91 13.82 -4.14
#